data_AF-A0A7J8ZHI2-F1
#
_entry.id   AF-A0A7J8ZHI2-F1
#
_cell.length_a   1.000
_cell.length_b   1.000
_cell.length_c   1.000
_cell.angle_alpha   90.00
_cell.angle_beta   90.00
_cell.angle_gamma   90.00
#
_symmetry.space_group_name_H-M   'P 1'
#
loop_
_entity.id
_entity.type
_entity.pdbx_description
1 polymer ?
#
loop_
_entity_poly.entity_id
_entity_poly.type
_entity_poly.pdbx_seq_one_letter_code
_entity_poly.pdbx_strand_id
1 'polypeptide(L)'
;MPLEQEIGDFEGIHKLKEVISDLHYRNAMNVEQILNFPSENEYLMVSPMDEEIIQGVIYVPTDDEQDPDDSSVLPHVCPKEAFLVVDIVKNYLIKHENNITDLVFALLNVKDEINMTIGSLQSSIYQALDGSSFE
;
A
#
# COMPACT_ATOMS: atom_id res chain seq x y z
N MET A 1 40.35 14.11 34.71
CA MET A 1 38.92 14.07 34.37
C MET A 1 38.70 12.83 33.53
N PRO A 2 37.85 11.87 33.94
CA PRO A 2 37.42 10.80 33.05
C PRO A 2 36.18 11.27 32.28
N LEU A 3 36.22 11.11 30.95
CA LEU A 3 35.11 11.39 30.05
C LEU A 3 34.03 10.30 30.21
N GLU A 4 32.85 10.74 30.64
CA GLU A 4 31.52 10.33 30.18
C GLU A 4 31.23 8.83 29.99
N GLN A 5 30.44 8.29 30.94
CA GLN A 5 29.46 7.21 30.73
C GLN A 5 28.55 7.60 29.54
N GLU A 6 28.08 6.74 28.65
CA GLU A 6 27.43 5.45 28.85
C GLU A 6 27.36 4.79 27.46
N ILE A 7 28.19 3.79 27.18
CA ILE A 7 27.94 2.92 26.02
C ILE A 7 26.72 2.10 26.43
N GLY A 8 25.56 2.44 25.87
CA GLY A 8 24.31 1.73 26.10
C GLY A 8 24.52 0.22 26.02
N ASP A 9 23.88 -0.51 26.94
CA ASP A 9 23.98 -1.94 27.14
C ASP A 9 24.22 -2.69 25.80
N PHE A 10 25.44 -3.19 25.60
CA PHE A 10 25.89 -3.83 24.36
C PHE A 10 24.95 -4.97 23.95
N GLU A 11 24.34 -5.62 24.96
CA GLU A 11 23.30 -6.63 24.83
C GLU A 11 22.00 -6.08 24.26
N GLY A 12 21.57 -4.89 24.68
CA GLY A 12 20.41 -4.19 24.14
C GLY A 12 20.59 -3.78 22.68
N ILE A 13 21.80 -3.32 22.31
CA ILE A 13 22.13 -2.98 20.91
C ILE A 13 22.10 -4.23 20.03
N HIS A 14 22.65 -5.35 20.52
CA HIS A 14 22.62 -6.61 19.79
C HIS A 14 21.19 -7.13 19.57
N LYS A 15 20.36 -7.11 20.61
CA LYS A 15 18.93 -7.47 20.52
C LYS A 15 18.17 -6.59 19.54
N LEU A 16 18.44 -5.29 19.53
CA LEU A 16 17.80 -4.37 18.58
C LEU A 16 18.18 -4.69 17.13
N LYS A 17 19.45 -5.00 16.87
CA LYS A 17 19.92 -5.42 15.54
C LYS A 17 19.24 -6.71 15.07
N GLU A 18 19.08 -7.68 15.98
CA GLU A 18 18.39 -8.94 15.70
C GLU A 18 16.91 -8.70 15.32
N VAL A 19 16.19 -7.92 16.12
CA VAL A 19 14.79 -7.57 15.85
C VAL A 19 14.63 -6.84 14.51
N ILE A 20 15.52 -5.90 14.17
CA ILE A 20 15.48 -5.19 12.88
C ILE A 20 15.74 -6.13 11.71
N SER A 21 16.67 -7.08 11.88
CA SER A 21 16.98 -8.09 10.86
C SER A 21 15.75 -8.97 10.58
N ASP A 22 15.02 -9.36 11.62
CA ASP A 22 13.82 -10.21 11.50
C ASP A 22 12.64 -9.54 10.80
N LEU A 23 12.62 -8.21 10.72
CA LEU A 23 11.56 -7.45 10.06
C LEU A 23 11.70 -7.40 8.53
N HIS A 24 12.84 -7.84 7.97
CA HIS A 24 13.08 -7.95 6.52
C HIS A 24 12.76 -6.69 5.71
N TYR A 25 12.93 -5.50 6.30
CA TYR A 25 12.72 -4.25 5.56
C TYR A 25 13.69 -4.15 4.38
N ARG A 26 13.18 -3.72 3.22
CA ARG A 26 13.98 -3.45 2.01
C ARG A 26 15.15 -2.50 2.30
N ASN A 27 14.91 -1.52 3.18
CA ASN A 27 15.92 -0.60 3.71
C ASN A 27 16.03 -0.82 5.22
N ALA A 28 16.84 -1.80 5.63
CA ALA A 28 17.05 -2.11 7.04
C ALA A 28 17.71 -0.93 7.78
N MET A 29 17.22 -0.64 8.97
CA MET A 29 17.69 0.47 9.80
C MET A 29 19.10 0.19 10.33
N ASN A 30 20.06 1.09 10.08
CA ASN A 30 21.44 0.94 10.55
C ASN A 30 21.60 1.48 11.98
N VAL A 31 21.55 0.57 12.96
CA VAL A 31 21.65 0.88 14.39
C VAL A 31 22.96 1.60 14.74
N GLU A 32 24.08 1.30 14.08
CA GLU A 32 25.36 1.95 14.37
C GLU A 32 25.38 3.40 13.89
N GLN A 33 24.79 3.69 12.73
CA GLN A 33 24.66 5.07 12.26
C GLN A 33 23.78 5.89 13.20
N ILE A 34 22.69 5.30 13.68
CA ILE A 34 21.77 5.99 14.60
C ILE A 34 22.46 6.35 15.91
N LEU A 35 23.23 5.42 16.48
CA LEU A 35 23.88 5.63 17.77
C LEU A 35 25.09 6.56 17.67
N ASN A 36 25.83 6.53 16.55
CA ASN A 36 27.06 7.31 16.40
C ASN A 36 26.82 8.73 15.86
N PHE A 37 25.69 8.97 15.16
CA PHE A 37 25.39 10.26 14.52
C PHE A 37 23.96 10.74 14.86
N PRO A 38 23.66 11.00 16.15
CA PRO A 38 22.31 11.36 16.59
C PRO A 38 21.74 12.61 15.91
N SER A 39 22.59 13.57 15.52
CA SER A 39 22.19 14.79 14.80
C SER A 39 21.74 14.53 13.36
N GLU A 40 22.24 13.46 12.71
CA GLU A 40 21.81 13.11 11.35
C GLU A 40 20.43 12.43 11.36
N ASN A 41 20.06 11.83 12.49
CA ASN A 41 18.74 11.23 12.69
C ASN A 41 17.63 12.25 12.94
N GLU A 42 17.97 13.51 13.19
CA GLU A 42 16.96 14.56 13.45
C GLU A 42 16.02 14.72 12.24
N TYR A 43 16.54 14.55 11.03
CA TYR A 43 15.78 14.51 9.78
C TYR A 43 14.96 13.21 9.61
N LEU A 44 15.39 12.10 10.22
CA LEU A 44 14.66 10.82 10.19
C LEU A 44 13.52 10.75 11.22
N MET A 45 13.55 11.61 12.25
CA MET A 45 12.48 11.73 13.26
C MET A 45 11.35 12.65 12.81
N VAL A 46 11.57 13.49 11.80
CA VAL A 46 10.48 14.24 11.15
C VAL A 46 9.60 13.21 10.47
N SER A 47 8.41 12.97 11.03
CA SER A 47 7.42 12.15 10.35
C SER A 47 7.13 12.81 9.01
N PRO A 48 7.35 12.13 7.87
CA PRO A 48 7.00 12.67 6.58
C PRO A 48 5.51 13.01 6.61
N MET A 49 5.15 14.16 6.04
CA MET A 49 3.74 14.54 5.90
C MET A 49 3.07 13.51 4.99
N ASP A 50 1.75 13.29 5.13
CA ASP A 50 1.03 12.25 4.38
C ASP A 50 1.30 12.35 2.87
N GLU A 51 1.51 13.56 2.35
CA GLU A 51 1.87 13.84 0.96
C GLU A 51 3.27 13.34 0.55
N GLU A 52 4.28 13.43 1.42
CA GLU A 52 5.64 12.91 1.18
C GLU A 52 5.67 11.38 1.22
N ILE A 53 4.88 10.77 2.10
CA ILE A 53 4.73 9.30 2.15
C ILE A 53 4.11 8.79 0.85
N ILE A 54 3.03 9.44 0.40
CA ILE A 54 2.35 9.08 -0.85
C ILE A 54 3.29 9.23 -2.04
N GLN A 55 4.07 10.32 -2.12
CA GLN A 55 5.07 10.48 -3.18
C GLN A 55 6.17 9.41 -3.12
N GLY A 56 6.72 9.09 -1.95
CA GLY A 56 7.76 8.06 -1.83
C GLY A 56 7.28 6.64 -2.18
N VAL A 57 5.98 6.35 -2.01
CA VAL A 57 5.37 5.08 -2.41
C VAL A 57 5.04 5.04 -3.89
N ILE A 58 4.58 6.16 -4.47
CA ILE A 58 4.25 6.27 -5.91
C ILE A 58 5.51 6.38 -6.77
N TYR A 59 6.54 7.08 -6.31
CA TYR A 59 7.83 7.25 -6.98
C TYR A 59 8.88 6.28 -6.40
N VAL A 60 8.62 4.98 -6.48
CA VAL A 60 9.73 4.04 -6.63
C VAL A 60 10.15 4.17 -8.10
N PRO A 61 11.37 4.63 -8.42
CA PRO A 61 11.84 4.58 -9.79
C PRO A 61 11.92 3.09 -10.14
N THR A 62 10.97 2.64 -10.97
CA THR A 62 11.18 1.48 -11.81
C THR A 62 12.37 1.84 -12.66
N ASP A 63 13.47 1.13 -12.44
CA ASP A 63 14.66 1.13 -13.29
C ASP A 63 14.23 1.36 -14.74
N ASP A 64 14.67 2.50 -15.30
CA ASP A 64 14.29 3.04 -16.59
C ASP A 64 14.79 2.11 -17.70
N GLU A 65 14.07 1.01 -17.92
CA GLU A 65 13.94 0.41 -19.23
C GLU A 65 12.52 0.75 -19.69
N GLN A 66 12.39 2.02 -20.11
CA GLN A 66 11.18 2.57 -20.70
C GLN A 66 10.83 1.77 -21.95
N ASP A 67 9.89 0.85 -21.82
CA ASP A 67 9.14 0.33 -22.97
C ASP A 67 8.28 1.49 -23.48
N PRO A 68 8.44 1.96 -24.74
CA PRO A 68 7.79 3.17 -25.25
C PRO A 68 6.28 3.02 -25.48
N ASP A 69 5.67 1.95 -25.01
CA ASP A 69 4.22 1.77 -25.09
C ASP A 69 3.56 2.41 -23.87
N ASP A 70 3.57 3.76 -23.87
CA ASP A 70 2.71 4.65 -23.08
C ASP A 70 1.24 4.50 -23.51
N SER A 71 0.80 3.26 -23.59
CA SER A 71 -0.59 2.88 -23.51
C SER A 71 -0.90 2.91 -22.04
N SER A 72 -1.60 3.97 -21.59
CA SER A 72 -2.19 4.10 -20.26
C SER A 72 -3.31 3.07 -20.01
N VAL A 73 -3.10 1.82 -20.42
CA VAL A 73 -3.92 0.67 -20.11
C VAL A 73 -3.77 0.48 -18.61
N LEU A 74 -4.76 1.04 -17.91
CA LEU A 74 -5.02 0.69 -16.53
C LEU A 74 -4.96 -0.84 -16.42
N PRO A 75 -4.22 -1.38 -15.44
CA PRO A 75 -4.11 -2.82 -15.30
C PRO A 75 -5.51 -3.42 -15.25
N HIS A 76 -5.76 -4.45 -16.05
CA HIS A 76 -7.07 -5.07 -16.15
C HIS A 76 -7.37 -5.79 -14.82
N VAL A 77 -8.05 -5.11 -13.90
CA VAL A 77 -8.42 -5.69 -12.60
C VAL A 77 -9.63 -6.61 -12.78
N CYS A 78 -9.57 -7.82 -12.22
CA CYS A 78 -10.71 -8.72 -12.24
C CYS A 78 -11.83 -8.17 -11.33
N PRO A 79 -13.10 -8.16 -11.75
CA PRO A 79 -14.21 -7.65 -10.91
C PRO A 79 -14.28 -8.28 -9.51
N LYS A 80 -13.88 -9.55 -9.37
CA LYS A 80 -13.82 -10.24 -8.06
C LYS A 80 -12.74 -9.65 -7.14
N GLU A 81 -11.59 -9.33 -7.70
CA GLU A 81 -10.48 -8.71 -6.97
C GLU A 81 -10.83 -7.26 -6.60
N ALA A 82 -11.44 -6.51 -7.52
CA ALA A 82 -11.93 -5.17 -7.25
C ALA A 82 -12.95 -5.16 -6.10
N PHE A 83 -13.86 -6.13 -6.05
CA PHE A 83 -14.86 -6.24 -4.98
C PHE A 83 -14.23 -6.54 -3.61
N LEU A 84 -13.24 -7.44 -3.57
CA LEU A 84 -12.46 -7.75 -2.37
C LEU A 84 -11.71 -6.52 -1.86
N VAL A 85 -11.04 -5.78 -2.74
CA VAL A 85 -10.32 -4.54 -2.37
C VAL A 85 -11.28 -3.50 -1.81
N VAL A 86 -12.43 -3.29 -2.46
CA VAL A 86 -13.45 -2.34 -1.98
C VAL A 86 -13.97 -2.72 -0.58
N ASP A 87 -14.28 -4.00 -0.34
CA ASP A 87 -14.74 -4.45 0.98
C ASP A 87 -13.65 -4.31 2.06
N ILE A 88 -12.37 -4.56 1.74
CA ILE A 88 -11.24 -4.37 2.66
C ILE A 88 -11.08 -2.89 3.02
N VAL A 89 -11.05 -2.00 2.02
CA VAL A 89 -10.90 -0.56 2.21
C VAL A 89 -12.07 0.00 3.01
N LYS A 90 -13.30 -0.40 2.69
CA LYS A 90 -14.49 -0.02 3.44
C LYS A 90 -14.38 -0.40 4.92
N ASN A 91 -14.00 -1.64 5.21
CA ASN A 91 -13.90 -2.14 6.59
C ASN A 91 -12.79 -1.42 7.38
N TYR A 92 -11.68 -1.10 6.72
CA TYR A 92 -10.59 -0.32 7.29
C TYR A 92 -11.06 1.10 7.65
N LEU A 93 -11.76 1.78 6.74
CA LEU A 93 -12.28 3.14 6.94
C LEU A 93 -13.32 3.21 8.06
N ILE A 94 -14.23 2.23 8.14
CA ILE A 94 -15.22 2.15 9.23
C ILE A 94 -14.54 1.99 10.60
N LYS A 95 -13.42 1.24 10.66
CA LYS A 95 -12.69 0.97 11.90
C LYS A 95 -11.88 2.17 12.41
N HIS A 96 -11.45 3.07 11.51
CA HIS A 96 -10.49 4.13 11.83
C HIS A 96 -11.09 5.49 12.23
N GLU A 97 -12.42 5.58 12.42
CA GLU A 97 -13.17 6.70 13.03
C GLU A 97 -12.94 8.13 12.47
N ASN A 98 -12.07 8.30 11.48
CA ASN A 98 -11.89 9.52 10.70
C ASN A 98 -12.83 9.45 9.49
N ASN A 99 -14.04 9.93 9.74
CA ASN A 99 -15.23 9.77 8.93
C ASN A 99 -15.15 10.58 7.63
N ILE A 100 -14.59 10.00 6.57
CA ILE A 100 -14.80 10.50 5.20
C ILE A 100 -16.07 9.83 4.66
N THR A 101 -17.23 10.30 5.12
CA THR A 101 -18.54 9.80 4.66
C THR A 101 -18.64 9.80 3.12
N ASP A 102 -18.03 10.79 2.47
CA ASP A 102 -17.97 10.90 1.00
C ASP A 102 -17.17 9.77 0.35
N LEU A 103 -16.09 9.29 0.99
CA LEU A 103 -15.28 8.19 0.48
C LEU A 103 -16.01 6.85 0.63
N VAL A 104 -16.72 6.66 1.74
CA VAL A 104 -17.58 5.48 1.93
C VAL A 104 -18.71 5.46 0.90
N PHE A 105 -19.29 6.63 0.59
CA PHE A 105 -20.34 6.75 -0.42
C PHE A 105 -19.80 6.50 -1.84
N ALA A 106 -18.63 7.05 -2.17
CA ALA A 106 -17.95 6.80 -3.44
C ALA A 106 -17.64 5.30 -3.62
N LEU A 107 -17.15 4.62 -2.58
CA LEU A 107 -16.90 3.18 -2.60
C LEU A 107 -18.18 2.35 -2.79
N LEU A 108 -19.31 2.80 -2.20
CA LEU A 108 -20.60 2.14 -2.39
C LEU A 108 -21.08 2.26 -3.84
N ASN A 109 -20.93 3.44 -4.45
CA ASN A 109 -21.29 3.66 -5.85
C ASN A 109 -20.45 2.80 -6.79
N VAL A 110 -19.13 2.72 -6.56
CA VAL A 110 -18.23 1.85 -7.34
C VAL A 110 -18.64 0.38 -7.22
N LYS A 111 -19.02 -0.05 -6.01
CA LYS A 111 -19.52 -1.42 -5.77
C LYS A 111 -20.80 -1.70 -6.54
N ASP A 112 -21.75 -0.77 -6.53
CA ASP A 112 -23.04 -0.93 -7.23
C ASP A 112 -22.85 -0.94 -8.76
N GLU A 113 -21.94 -0.11 -9.28
CA GLU A 113 -21.60 -0.07 -10.69
C GLU A 113 -20.95 -1.38 -11.16
N ILE A 114 -19.96 -1.90 -10.41
CA ILE A 114 -19.36 -3.22 -10.67
C ILE A 114 -20.45 -4.30 -10.69
N ASN A 115 -21.39 -4.26 -9.74
CA ASN A 115 -22.45 -5.25 -9.64
C ASN A 115 -23.44 -5.17 -10.82
N MET A 116 -23.76 -3.95 -11.28
CA MET A 116 -24.55 -3.75 -12.50
C MET A 116 -23.83 -4.27 -13.74
N THR A 117 -22.53 -4.02 -13.89
CA THR A 117 -21.74 -4.53 -15.01
C THR A 117 -21.71 -6.05 -15.04
N ILE A 118 -21.49 -6.70 -13.88
CA ILE A 118 -21.52 -8.17 -13.78
C ILE A 118 -22.91 -8.71 -14.17
N GLY A 119 -23.99 -8.12 -13.65
CA GLY A 119 -25.35 -8.53 -13.97
C GLY A 119 -25.69 -8.35 -15.46
N SER A 120 -25.23 -7.27 -16.08
CA SER A 120 -25.39 -7.01 -17.52
C SER A 120 -24.62 -8.02 -18.38
N LEU A 121 -23.38 -8.34 -18.01
CA LEU A 121 -22.61 -9.39 -18.69
C LEU A 121 -23.27 -10.75 -18.57
N GLN A 122 -23.74 -11.12 -17.37
CA GLN A 122 -24.45 -12.38 -17.16
C GLN A 122 -25.71 -12.45 -18.03
N SER A 123 -26.53 -11.39 -18.06
CA SER A 123 -27.73 -11.33 -18.90
C SER A 123 -27.41 -11.46 -20.39
N SER A 124 -26.33 -10.83 -20.86
CA SER A 124 -25.87 -10.91 -22.25
C SER A 124 -25.39 -12.32 -22.61
N ILE A 125 -24.69 -13.00 -21.69
CA ILE A 125 -24.27 -14.40 -21.86
C ILE A 125 -25.49 -15.33 -21.93
N TYR A 126 -26.49 -15.15 -21.05
CA TYR A 126 -27.71 -15.95 -21.08
C TYR A 126 -28.48 -15.78 -22.41
N GLN A 127 -28.60 -14.55 -22.93
CA GLN A 127 -29.26 -14.34 -24.24
C GLN A 127 -28.46 -14.93 -25.41
N ALA A 128 -27.13 -14.88 -25.38
CA ALA A 128 -26.29 -15.50 -26.40
C ALA A 128 -26.38 -17.04 -26.39
N LEU A 129 -26.58 -17.64 -25.21
CA LEU A 129 -26.74 -19.09 -25.05
C LEU A 129 -28.16 -19.56 -25.43
N ASP A 130 -29.22 -18.80 -25.08
CA ASP A 130 -30.60 -19.11 -25.50
C ASP A 130 -30.84 -18.89 -27.01
N GLY A 131 -30.13 -17.92 -27.61
CA GLY A 131 -30.10 -17.71 -29.06
C GLY A 131 -29.37 -18.80 -29.86
N SER A 132 -28.70 -19.74 -29.19
CA SER A 132 -28.04 -20.90 -29.79
C SER A 132 -28.90 -22.18 -29.71
N SER A 133 -30.23 -22.05 -29.73
CA SER A 133 -31.09 -23.20 -30.05
C SER A 133 -30.84 -23.62 -31.50
N PHE A 134 -30.22 -24.79 -31.64
CA PHE A 134 -30.10 -25.64 -32.83
C PHE A 134 -30.97 -25.20 -34.03
N GLU A 135 -30.33 -24.64 -35.06
CA GLU A 135 -30.67 -24.99 -36.45
C GLU A 135 -29.90 -26.24 -36.88
#